data_AF-A0A2A4ZXT7-F1
#
_entry.id   AF-A0A2A4ZXT7-F1
#
_cell.length_a   1.000
_cell.length_b   1.000
_cell.length_c   1.000
_cell.angle_alpha   90.00
_cell.angle_beta   90.00
_cell.angle_gamma   90.00
#
_symmetry.space_group_name_H-M   'P 1'
#
loop_
_entity.id
_entity.type
_entity.pdbx_description
1 polymer ?
#
loop_
_entity_poly.entity_id
_entity_poly.type
_entity_poly.pdbx_seq_one_letter_code
_entity_poly.pdbx_strand_id
1 'polypeptide(L)'
;MHVFCVDDDDFHRGKIQEVVSQSCELKGISDCTIIGCCDGDDFLKKVDGITPKFITLDINMPNKDGLSTLVRYKKLNPSVPIYMASSENESVVKRLHTKKRDDIDPAKKEQLLSKVVDRVKNGVHEPDKLNSVLEAVANLGMDPIAVAKSYGANGFIIKPFDRDQTAEILARLL
;
A
#
# COMPACT_ATOMS: atom_id res chain seq x y z
N MET A 1 20.20 -6.06 -4.76
CA MET A 1 18.84 -6.25 -4.19
C MET A 1 17.91 -5.12 -4.62
N HIS A 2 16.58 -5.33 -4.64
CA HIS A 2 15.61 -4.31 -5.11
C HIS A 2 14.66 -3.85 -3.99
N VAL A 3 14.45 -2.53 -3.88
CA VAL A 3 13.46 -1.93 -2.98
C VAL A 3 12.51 -1.06 -3.80
N PHE A 4 11.20 -1.20 -3.58
CA PHE A 4 10.20 -0.40 -4.28
C PHE A 4 9.57 0.62 -3.33
N CYS A 5 9.52 1.87 -3.78
CA CYS A 5 8.89 2.99 -3.08
C CYS A 5 7.71 3.48 -3.91
N VAL A 6 6.49 3.16 -3.49
CA VAL A 6 5.26 3.43 -4.23
C VAL A 6 4.47 4.52 -3.50
N ASP A 7 4.45 5.72 -4.08
CA ASP A 7 3.79 6.91 -3.53
C ASP A 7 3.54 7.88 -4.70
N ASP A 8 2.37 8.49 -4.78
CA ASP A 8 2.00 9.39 -5.87
C ASP A 8 2.64 10.78 -5.73
N ASP A 9 3.03 11.15 -4.51
CA ASP A 9 3.72 12.39 -4.23
C ASP A 9 5.24 12.23 -4.37
N ASP A 10 5.83 12.99 -5.30
CA ASP A 10 7.27 12.94 -5.60
C ASP A 10 8.15 13.27 -4.38
N PHE A 11 7.70 14.15 -3.49
CA PHE A 11 8.44 14.54 -2.30
C PHE A 11 8.39 13.44 -1.23
N HIS A 12 7.23 12.84 -0.98
CA HIS A 12 7.09 11.68 -0.11
C HIS A 12 7.93 10.49 -0.61
N ARG A 13 7.83 10.18 -1.91
CA ARG A 13 8.61 9.12 -2.54
C ARG A 13 10.11 9.38 -2.39
N GLY A 14 10.57 10.59 -2.69
CA GLY A 14 11.96 11.00 -2.57
C GLY A 14 12.52 10.84 -1.14
N LYS A 15 11.73 11.20 -0.12
CA LYS A 15 12.12 11.02 1.28
C LYS A 15 12.35 9.57 1.66
N ILE A 16 11.44 8.66 1.28
CA ILE A 16 11.63 7.24 1.57
C ILE A 16 12.85 6.69 0.83
N GLN A 17 13.05 7.07 -0.44
CA GLN A 17 14.22 6.67 -1.21
C GLN A 17 15.52 7.15 -0.55
N GLU A 18 15.56 8.38 -0.05
CA GLU A 18 16.70 8.92 0.70
C GLU A 18 16.99 8.10 1.96
N VAL A 19 15.97 7.82 2.78
CA VAL A 19 16.12 7.01 4.00
C VAL A 19 16.65 5.61 3.70
N VAL A 20 16.15 4.96 2.64
CA VAL A 20 16.63 3.64 2.23
C VAL A 20 18.07 3.70 1.75
N SER A 21 18.42 4.71 0.93
CA SER A 21 19.79 4.89 0.41
C SER A 21 20.80 5.05 1.55
N GLN A 22 20.53 5.96 2.48
CA GLN A 22 21.38 6.20 3.64
C GLN A 22 21.50 4.96 4.54
N SER A 23 20.39 4.23 4.72
CA SER A 23 20.41 2.99 5.51
C SER A 23 21.26 1.90 4.84
N CYS A 24 21.29 1.84 3.50
CA CYS A 24 22.16 0.92 2.77
C CYS A 24 23.63 1.31 2.92
N GLU A 25 23.96 2.60 2.78
CA GLU A 25 25.32 3.12 2.97
C GLU A 25 25.85 2.81 4.37
N LEU A 26 25.06 3.10 5.41
CA LEU A 26 25.43 2.83 6.80
C LEU A 26 25.69 1.34 7.08
N LYS A 27 25.04 0.44 6.33
CA LYS A 27 25.21 -1.01 6.43
C LYS A 27 26.25 -1.57 5.46
N GLY A 28 26.87 -0.74 4.62
CA GLY A 28 27.82 -1.18 3.60
C GLY A 28 27.19 -2.01 2.47
N ILE A 29 25.90 -1.83 2.20
CA ILE A 29 25.20 -2.52 1.10
C ILE A 29 25.41 -1.73 -0.19
N SER A 30 26.27 -2.23 -1.07
CA SER A 30 26.61 -1.60 -2.34
C SER A 30 25.70 -2.00 -3.50
N ASP A 31 25.06 -3.16 -3.44
CA ASP A 31 24.11 -3.65 -4.45
C ASP A 31 22.67 -3.39 -4.00
N CYS A 32 22.24 -2.13 -3.97
CA CYS A 32 20.86 -1.75 -3.69
C CYS A 32 20.28 -0.89 -4.83
N THR A 33 19.23 -1.39 -5.47
CA THR A 33 18.47 -0.67 -6.49
C THR A 33 17.14 -0.22 -5.91
N ILE A 34 16.95 1.09 -5.78
CA ILE A 34 15.73 1.69 -5.26
C ILE A 34 14.87 2.19 -6.43
N ILE A 35 13.65 1.69 -6.54
CA ILE A 35 12.75 1.94 -7.67
C ILE A 35 11.54 2.73 -7.16
N GLY A 36 11.32 3.91 -7.75
CA GLY A 36 10.14 4.73 -7.48
C GLY A 36 8.96 4.37 -8.40
N CYS A 37 7.76 4.32 -7.84
CA CYS A 37 6.52 4.16 -8.59
C CYS A 37 5.49 5.20 -8.16
N CYS A 38 4.75 5.77 -9.11
CA CYS A 38 3.77 6.83 -8.82
C CYS A 38 2.36 6.32 -8.47
N ASP A 39 2.05 5.06 -8.78
CA ASP A 39 0.81 4.41 -8.40
C ASP A 39 0.97 2.88 -8.43
N GLY A 40 -0.12 2.16 -8.12
CA GLY A 40 -0.13 0.71 -8.15
C GLY A 40 0.03 0.08 -9.53
N ASP A 41 -0.39 0.74 -10.61
CA ASP A 41 -0.27 0.20 -11.96
C ASP A 41 1.17 0.33 -12.48
N ASP A 42 1.83 1.45 -12.20
CA ASP A 42 3.25 1.65 -12.45
C ASP A 42 4.10 0.63 -11.66
N PHE A 43 3.76 0.42 -10.38
CA PHE A 43 4.41 -0.60 -9.56
C PHE A 43 4.26 -2.01 -10.13
N LEU A 44 3.04 -2.45 -10.44
CA LEU A 44 2.80 -3.80 -10.96
C LEU A 44 3.49 -4.06 -12.31
N LYS A 45 3.69 -3.02 -13.13
CA LYS A 45 4.48 -3.11 -14.37
C LYS A 45 5.97 -3.23 -14.09
N LYS A 46 6.52 -2.36 -13.22
CA LYS A 46 7.97 -2.31 -12.94
C LYS A 46 8.47 -3.48 -12.10
N VAL A 47 7.61 -4.08 -11.29
CA VAL A 47 7.97 -5.23 -10.44
C VAL A 47 7.91 -6.56 -11.19
N ASP A 48 7.40 -6.60 -12.42
CA ASP A 48 7.29 -7.84 -13.19
C ASP A 48 8.66 -8.49 -13.39
N GLY A 49 8.76 -9.79 -13.08
CA GLY A 49 10.02 -10.53 -13.08
C GLY A 49 11.03 -10.16 -11.97
N ILE A 50 10.70 -9.23 -11.07
CA ILE A 50 11.57 -8.80 -9.96
C ILE A 50 10.93 -9.21 -8.64
N THR A 51 11.71 -9.85 -7.76
CA THR A 51 11.31 -10.08 -6.36
C THR A 51 11.94 -9.02 -5.46
N PRO A 52 11.18 -8.02 -4.97
CA PRO A 52 11.69 -7.01 -4.06
C PRO A 52 12.11 -7.59 -2.72
N LYS A 53 13.08 -6.95 -2.08
CA LYS A 53 13.43 -7.19 -0.68
C LYS A 53 12.30 -6.74 0.24
N PHE A 54 11.74 -5.56 -0.02
CA PHE A 54 10.50 -5.06 0.57
C PHE A 54 9.92 -3.94 -0.30
N ILE A 55 8.69 -3.55 0.01
CA ILE A 55 7.96 -2.48 -0.67
C ILE A 55 7.43 -1.51 0.40
N THR A 56 7.59 -0.22 0.19
CA THR A 56 6.78 0.81 0.87
C THR A 56 5.65 1.24 -0.05
N LEU A 57 4.43 1.31 0.46
CA LEU A 57 3.23 1.49 -0.35
C LEU A 57 2.29 2.52 0.28
N ASP A 58 2.13 3.68 -0.33
CA ASP A 58 1.10 4.63 0.08
C ASP A 58 -0.30 4.05 -0.10
N ILE A 59 -1.20 4.37 0.83
CA ILE A 59 -2.57 3.89 0.79
C ILE A 59 -3.41 4.66 -0.24
N ASN A 60 -3.25 5.98 -0.33
CA ASN A 60 -4.11 6.87 -1.09
C ASN A 60 -3.43 7.35 -2.38
N MET A 61 -3.49 6.54 -3.42
CA MET A 61 -2.93 6.89 -4.74
C MET A 61 -4.03 6.99 -5.81
N PRO A 62 -3.83 7.80 -6.87
CA PRO A 62 -4.70 7.80 -8.04
C PRO A 62 -4.62 6.46 -8.79
N ASN A 63 -5.56 6.24 -9.70
CA ASN A 63 -5.67 5.04 -10.54
C ASN A 63 -5.84 3.76 -9.70
N LYS A 64 -4.74 3.11 -9.29
CA LYS A 64 -4.75 1.91 -8.45
C LYS A 64 -4.23 2.26 -7.07
N ASP A 65 -5.16 2.32 -6.12
CA ASP A 65 -4.88 2.64 -4.73
C ASP A 65 -3.99 1.59 -4.04
N GLY A 66 -3.44 1.96 -2.88
CA GLY A 66 -2.52 1.11 -2.13
C GLY A 66 -3.14 -0.18 -1.61
N LEU A 67 -4.41 -0.18 -1.19
CA LEU A 67 -5.06 -1.40 -0.72
C LEU A 67 -5.32 -2.36 -1.88
N SER A 68 -5.77 -1.85 -3.03
CA SER A 68 -5.92 -2.61 -4.26
C SER A 68 -4.60 -3.22 -4.71
N THR A 69 -3.52 -2.44 -4.62
CA THR A 69 -2.16 -2.88 -4.95
C THR A 69 -1.66 -3.96 -4.00
N LEU A 70 -1.85 -3.76 -2.69
CA LEU A 70 -1.50 -4.73 -1.65
C LEU A 70 -2.14 -6.09 -1.91
N VAL A 71 -3.47 -6.14 -2.10
CA VAL A 71 -4.18 -7.42 -2.28
C VAL A 71 -3.79 -8.10 -3.58
N ARG A 72 -3.57 -7.33 -4.65
CA ARG A 72 -3.15 -7.86 -5.95
C ARG A 72 -1.74 -8.43 -5.87
N TYR A 73 -0.80 -7.69 -5.29
CA TYR A 73 0.59 -8.12 -5.24
C TYR A 73 0.82 -9.26 -4.25
N LYS A 74 0.17 -9.27 -3.08
CA LYS A 74 0.25 -10.39 -2.12
C LYS A 74 -0.27 -11.70 -2.67
N LYS A 75 -1.20 -11.67 -3.64
CA LYS A 75 -1.60 -12.89 -4.36
C LYS A 75 -0.45 -13.45 -5.20
N LEU A 76 0.34 -12.59 -5.83
CA LEU A 76 1.46 -12.99 -6.69
C LEU A 76 2.68 -13.41 -5.86
N ASN A 77 2.99 -12.64 -4.81
CA ASN A 77 4.18 -12.81 -3.98
C ASN A 77 3.83 -12.64 -2.49
N PRO A 78 3.25 -13.68 -1.83
CA PRO A 78 2.76 -13.58 -0.46
C PRO A 78 3.87 -13.31 0.57
N SER A 79 5.09 -13.76 0.29
CA SER A 79 6.24 -13.67 1.20
C SER A 79 6.93 -12.30 1.20
N VAL A 80 6.74 -11.47 0.16
CA VAL A 80 7.43 -10.17 0.05
C VAL A 80 6.87 -9.21 1.10
N PRO A 81 7.71 -8.60 1.95
CA PRO A 81 7.26 -7.63 2.93
C PRO A 81 6.69 -6.35 2.30
N ILE A 82 5.51 -5.91 2.76
CA ILE A 82 4.90 -4.64 2.35
C ILE A 82 4.63 -3.78 3.59
N TYR A 83 5.16 -2.57 3.61
CA TYR A 83 4.94 -1.57 4.65
C TYR A 83 4.07 -0.45 4.10
N MET A 84 2.89 -0.26 4.68
CA MET A 84 1.95 0.75 4.21
C MET A 84 2.36 2.12 4.72
N ALA A 85 2.43 3.13 3.86
CA ALA A 85 2.54 4.51 4.27
C ALA A 85 1.13 5.07 4.50
N SER A 86 0.87 5.51 5.73
CA SER A 86 -0.42 6.03 6.17
C SER A 86 -0.24 7.42 6.78
N SER A 87 -1.20 8.31 6.57
CA SER A 87 -1.24 9.59 7.30
C SER A 87 -1.95 9.45 8.64
N GLU A 88 -1.58 10.21 9.67
CA GLU A 88 -2.24 10.17 10.99
C GLU A 88 -3.76 10.41 10.92
N ASN A 89 -4.22 11.11 9.87
CA ASN A 89 -5.62 11.43 9.61
C ASN A 89 -6.19 10.70 8.40
N GLU A 90 -5.81 9.43 8.17
CA GLU A 90 -6.33 8.60 7.08
C GLU A 90 -7.81 8.20 7.27
N SER A 91 -8.64 9.20 7.45
CA SER A 91 -10.09 9.11 7.38
C SER A 91 -10.48 9.17 5.91
N VAL A 92 -10.36 8.02 5.22
CA VAL A 92 -10.75 7.81 3.81
C VAL A 92 -12.16 8.35 3.52
N VAL A 93 -13.02 8.28 4.54
CA VAL A 93 -14.39 8.77 4.59
C VAL A 93 -14.52 10.26 4.26
N LYS A 94 -13.55 11.11 4.66
CA LYS A 94 -13.62 12.56 4.39
C LYS A 94 -13.36 12.90 2.92
N ARG A 95 -12.57 12.07 2.20
CA ARG A 95 -12.16 12.37 0.82
C ARG A 95 -13.19 11.94 -0.22
N LEU A 96 -13.90 10.84 0.01
CA LEU A 96 -14.80 10.29 -1.01
C LEU A 96 -16.21 10.91 -1.04
N HIS A 97 -16.54 11.85 -0.14
CA HIS A 97 -17.92 12.38 0.00
C HIS A 97 -18.98 11.28 0.16
N THR A 98 -18.57 10.09 0.60
CA THR A 98 -19.43 8.91 0.69
C THR A 98 -20.13 8.90 2.03
N LYS A 99 -21.46 8.77 2.04
CA LYS A 99 -22.21 8.48 3.27
C LYS A 99 -21.73 7.15 3.83
N LYS A 100 -21.18 7.16 5.06
CA LYS A 100 -20.93 5.92 5.81
C LYS A 100 -22.22 5.12 5.90
N ARG A 101 -22.15 3.84 5.54
CA ARG A 101 -23.23 2.88 5.74
C ARG A 101 -23.05 2.17 7.07
N ASP A 102 -23.36 2.88 8.14
CA ASP A 102 -23.33 2.34 9.51
C ASP A 102 -24.54 1.41 9.78
N ASP A 103 -25.52 1.39 8.86
CA ASP A 103 -26.70 0.52 8.87
C ASP A 103 -26.42 -0.94 8.45
N ILE A 104 -25.23 -1.23 7.91
CA ILE A 104 -24.87 -2.56 7.43
C ILE A 104 -24.18 -3.35 8.56
N ASP A 105 -24.67 -4.55 8.83
CA ASP A 105 -24.04 -5.50 9.76
C ASP A 105 -22.57 -5.79 9.39
N PRO A 106 -21.63 -5.86 10.38
CA PRO A 106 -20.21 -6.09 10.13
C PRO A 106 -19.89 -7.31 9.26
N ALA A 107 -20.55 -8.46 9.47
CA ALA A 107 -20.27 -9.66 8.67
C ALA A 107 -20.65 -9.46 7.19
N LYS A 108 -21.72 -8.70 6.95
CA LYS A 108 -22.13 -8.32 5.59
C LYS A 108 -21.16 -7.34 4.95
N LYS A 109 -20.56 -6.41 5.71
CA LYS A 109 -19.49 -5.53 5.21
C LYS A 109 -18.28 -6.34 4.76
N GLU A 110 -17.83 -7.30 5.56
CA GLU A 110 -16.73 -8.19 5.20
C GLU A 110 -17.02 -8.99 3.92
N GLN A 111 -18.22 -9.54 3.79
CA GLN A 111 -18.63 -10.26 2.58
C GLN A 111 -18.60 -9.36 1.33
N LEU A 112 -19.07 -8.11 1.44
CA LEU A 112 -19.06 -7.14 0.35
C LEU A 112 -17.63 -6.74 -0.03
N LEU A 113 -16.77 -6.49 0.96
CA LEU A 113 -15.36 -6.20 0.75
C LEU A 113 -14.64 -7.37 0.08
N SER A 114 -14.88 -8.61 0.52
CA SER A 114 -14.28 -9.82 -0.07
C SER A 114 -14.55 -9.91 -1.57
N LYS A 115 -15.78 -9.62 -2.01
CA LYS A 115 -16.13 -9.63 -3.44
C LYS A 115 -15.32 -8.61 -4.25
N VAL A 116 -15.06 -7.42 -3.70
CA VAL A 116 -14.22 -6.41 -4.34
C VAL A 116 -12.77 -6.87 -4.39
N VAL A 117 -12.27 -7.38 -3.26
CA VAL A 117 -10.90 -7.90 -3.16
C VAL A 117 -10.67 -9.04 -4.14
N ASP A 118 -11.62 -9.97 -4.29
CA ASP A 118 -11.50 -11.09 -5.24
C ASP A 118 -11.42 -10.61 -6.69
N ARG A 119 -12.21 -9.60 -7.09
CA ARG A 119 -12.08 -8.99 -8.42
C ARG A 119 -10.69 -8.40 -8.64
N VAL A 120 -10.23 -7.56 -7.70
CA VAL A 120 -8.94 -6.88 -7.79
C VAL A 120 -7.78 -7.88 -7.80
N LYS A 121 -7.82 -8.88 -6.90
CA LYS A 121 -6.86 -10.01 -6.87
C LYS A 121 -6.79 -10.73 -8.20
N ASN A 122 -7.92 -10.93 -8.88
CA ASN A 122 -7.97 -11.60 -10.17
C ASN A 122 -7.67 -10.67 -11.36
N GLY A 123 -7.56 -9.36 -11.14
CA GLY A 123 -7.32 -8.38 -12.20
C GLY A 123 -8.57 -8.19 -13.07
N VAL A 124 -9.75 -8.49 -12.51
CA VAL A 124 -11.04 -8.32 -13.16
C VAL A 124 -11.51 -6.89 -12.91
N HIS A 125 -11.95 -6.22 -13.98
CA HIS A 125 -12.57 -4.91 -13.91
C HIS A 125 -14.01 -5.00 -14.41
N GLU A 126 -14.97 -4.68 -13.55
CA GLU A 126 -16.40 -4.67 -13.87
C GLU A 126 -16.89 -3.21 -13.87
N PRO A 127 -17.19 -2.60 -15.03
CA PRO A 127 -17.50 -1.17 -15.13
C PRO A 127 -18.61 -0.66 -14.20
N ASP A 128 -19.63 -1.48 -13.96
CA ASP A 128 -20.79 -1.12 -13.14
C ASP A 128 -20.63 -1.45 -11.64
N LYS A 129 -19.41 -1.80 -11.20
CA LYS A 129 -19.10 -2.22 -9.82
C LYS A 129 -17.92 -1.45 -9.26
N LEU A 130 -17.76 -1.52 -7.93
CA LEU A 130 -16.55 -1.05 -7.27
C LEU A 130 -15.37 -1.95 -7.63
N ASN A 131 -14.32 -1.33 -8.19
CA ASN A 131 -13.06 -1.97 -8.58
C ASN A 131 -11.86 -1.47 -7.75
N SER A 132 -12.09 -0.59 -6.77
CA SER A 132 -11.08 -0.15 -5.79
C SER A 132 -11.40 -0.70 -4.40
N VAL A 133 -10.41 -1.32 -3.77
CA VAL A 133 -10.50 -1.80 -2.38
C VAL A 133 -10.63 -0.62 -1.43
N LEU A 134 -9.84 0.44 -1.60
CA LEU A 134 -9.92 1.63 -0.75
C LEU A 134 -11.28 2.32 -0.82
N GLU A 135 -11.86 2.46 -2.02
CA GLU A 135 -13.22 3.00 -2.17
C GLU A 135 -14.26 2.11 -1.48
N ALA A 136 -14.14 0.79 -1.61
CA ALA A 136 -15.03 -0.15 -0.91
C ALA A 136 -14.91 -0.03 0.61
N VAL A 137 -13.68 0.05 1.14
CA VAL A 137 -13.41 0.26 2.57
C VAL A 137 -14.08 1.55 3.05
N ALA A 138 -13.94 2.65 2.31
CA ALA A 138 -14.55 3.93 2.67
C ALA A 138 -16.09 3.87 2.62
N ASN A 139 -16.65 3.28 1.57
CA ASN A 139 -18.10 3.10 1.39
C ASN A 139 -18.74 2.26 2.50
N LEU A 140 -18.01 1.25 2.97
CA LEU A 140 -18.42 0.37 4.06
C LEU A 140 -18.10 0.96 5.44
N GLY A 141 -17.42 2.11 5.51
CA GLY A 141 -17.00 2.73 6.77
C GLY A 141 -16.02 1.87 7.57
N MET A 142 -15.20 1.06 6.88
CA MET A 142 -14.19 0.20 7.48
C MET A 142 -12.88 0.96 7.69
N ASP A 143 -12.03 0.46 8.59
CA ASP A 143 -10.70 1.00 8.83
C ASP A 143 -9.70 0.48 7.78
N PRO A 144 -9.08 1.34 6.96
CA PRO A 144 -8.09 0.93 5.96
C PRO A 144 -6.87 0.23 6.57
N ILE A 145 -6.45 0.62 7.78
CA ILE A 145 -5.29 0.04 8.45
C ILE A 145 -5.60 -1.39 8.90
N ALA A 146 -6.78 -1.60 9.51
CA ALA A 146 -7.24 -2.94 9.88
C ALA A 146 -7.39 -3.86 8.65
N VAL A 147 -7.91 -3.33 7.54
CA VAL A 147 -8.03 -4.07 6.28
C VAL A 147 -6.67 -4.40 5.68
N ALA A 148 -5.73 -3.46 5.66
CA ALA A 148 -4.37 -3.73 5.20
C ALA A 148 -3.70 -4.87 5.99
N LYS A 149 -3.86 -4.87 7.33
CA LYS A 149 -3.35 -5.94 8.20
C LYS A 149 -3.96 -7.29 7.85
N SER A 150 -5.28 -7.37 7.69
CA SER A 150 -5.96 -8.64 7.38
C SER A 150 -5.58 -9.21 6.01
N TYR A 151 -5.12 -8.37 5.08
CA TYR A 151 -4.59 -8.77 3.78
C TYR A 151 -3.06 -8.86 3.69
N GLY A 152 -2.38 -8.85 4.83
CA GLY A 152 -0.97 -9.24 4.92
C GLY A 152 0.04 -8.10 4.83
N ALA A 153 -0.36 -6.85 5.07
CA ALA A 153 0.61 -5.79 5.34
C ALA A 153 1.51 -6.17 6.53
N ASN A 154 2.82 -5.97 6.37
CA ASN A 154 3.83 -6.36 7.36
C ASN A 154 4.09 -5.26 8.39
N GLY A 155 3.74 -4.02 8.08
CA GLY A 155 3.90 -2.89 8.98
C GLY A 155 3.39 -1.59 8.37
N PHE A 156 3.58 -0.50 9.12
CA PHE A 156 3.09 0.82 8.76
C PHE A 156 4.17 1.87 8.99
N ILE A 157 4.20 2.88 8.14
CA ILE A 157 5.04 4.07 8.23
C ILE A 157 4.11 5.27 8.30
N ILE A 158 4.29 6.13 9.30
CA ILE A 158 3.39 7.28 9.53
C ILE A 158 3.96 8.51 8.82
N LYS A 159 3.10 9.24 8.08
CA LYS A 159 3.40 10.55 7.51
C LYS A 159 3.09 11.68 8.52
N PRO A 160 3.91 12.75 8.60
CA PRO A 160 5.13 12.98 7.82
C PRO A 160 6.26 12.04 8.23
N PHE A 161 7.06 11.59 7.26
CA PHE A 161 8.15 10.64 7.52
C PHE A 161 9.21 11.26 8.43
N ASP A 162 9.23 10.81 9.69
CA ASP A 162 10.34 11.06 10.60
C ASP A 162 11.52 10.20 10.18
N ARG A 163 12.69 10.82 9.99
CA ARG A 163 13.87 10.13 9.45
C ARG A 163 14.32 9.00 10.38
N ASP A 164 14.35 9.23 11.67
CA ASP A 164 14.86 8.27 12.64
C ASP A 164 13.92 7.08 12.81
N GLN A 165 12.62 7.34 12.97
CA GLN A 165 11.61 6.28 13.08
C GLN A 165 11.50 5.47 11.78
N THR A 166 11.49 6.15 10.63
CA THR A 166 11.40 5.47 9.32
C THR A 166 12.66 4.65 9.07
N ALA A 167 13.84 5.19 9.38
CA ALA A 167 15.09 4.45 9.28
C ALA A 167 15.11 3.23 10.22
N GLU A 168 14.64 3.35 11.46
CA GLU A 168 14.58 2.22 12.40
C GLU A 168 13.72 1.07 11.87
N ILE A 169 12.58 1.38 11.25
CA ILE A 169 11.70 0.38 10.64
C ILE A 169 12.38 -0.25 9.41
N LEU A 170 12.83 0.57 8.47
CA LEU A 170 13.35 0.10 7.18
C LEU A 170 14.72 -0.57 7.31
N ALA A 171 15.58 -0.10 8.22
CA ALA A 171 16.87 -0.70 8.50
C ALA A 171 16.75 -2.12 9.04
N ARG A 172 15.64 -2.52 9.67
CA ARG A 172 15.42 -3.93 10.07
C ARG A 172 15.18 -4.86 8.88
N LEU A 173 14.83 -4.30 7.72
CA LEU A 173 14.55 -5.04 6.49
C LEU A 173 15.75 -5.12 5.56
N LEU A 174 16.74 -4.25 5.74
CA LEU A 174 18.00 -4.19 4.98
C LEU A 174 19.04 -5.11 5.61
#